data_AF-A0A3P6T3W2-F1
#
_entry.id   AF-A0A3P6T3W2-F1
#
_cell.length_a   1.000
_cell.length_b   1.000
_cell.length_c   1.000
_cell.angle_alpha   90.00
_cell.angle_beta   90.00
_cell.angle_gamma   90.00
#
_symmetry.space_group_name_H-M   'P 1'
#
loop_
_entity.id
_entity.type
_entity.pdbx_description
1 polymer ?
#
loop_
_entity_poly.entity_id
_entity_poly.type
_entity_poly.pdbx_seq_one_letter_code
_entity_poly.pdbx_strand_id
1 'polypeptide(L)'
;MRPYHLDPMIYEKIYDEEESGERKHAKDALLLWCQRKTAGYPNVRIENFTTSWRNGLAFNALIHAHRPELVNFNALNPNDHIGNLNNAFDVAERKLEIARLLDAEDVDTARPDEKSIITYVSLYYHHFAKQKTELTGARRVANIVGKLMSSDAMEEDYEHFSSDLLKWIRETIKVLENRRFPNSLVGMKEELGKFNEFRTVEKPPKYV
;
A
#
# COMPACT_ATOMS: atom_id res chain seq x y z
N MET A 1 38.92 -42.99 33.58
CA MET A 1 38.74 -42.02 32.49
C MET A 1 37.49 -41.21 32.79
N ARG A 2 37.63 -39.94 33.21
CA ARG A 2 36.49 -39.02 33.31
C ARG A 2 36.39 -38.26 31.98
N PRO A 3 35.20 -38.17 31.34
CA PRO A 3 35.08 -37.46 30.09
C PRO A 3 35.26 -35.95 30.31
N TYR A 4 35.82 -35.30 29.30
CA TYR A 4 36.12 -33.87 29.24
C TYR A 4 34.91 -33.03 29.65
N HIS A 5 35.03 -32.33 30.78
CA HIS A 5 34.10 -31.27 31.19
C HIS A 5 34.54 -30.00 30.45
N LEU A 6 33.96 -29.76 29.28
CA LEU A 6 34.03 -28.44 28.65
C LEU A 6 33.26 -27.45 29.53
N ASP A 7 33.86 -26.29 29.77
CA ASP A 7 33.24 -25.18 30.49
C ASP A 7 31.89 -24.83 29.82
N PRO A 8 30.77 -24.77 30.57
CA PRO A 8 29.47 -24.35 30.04
C PRO A 8 29.54 -23.05 29.23
N MET A 9 30.43 -22.13 29.62
CA MET A 9 30.61 -20.84 28.96
C MET A 9 31.31 -20.95 27.60
N ILE A 10 32.11 -22.00 27.40
CA ILE A 10 32.71 -22.33 26.09
C ILE A 10 31.67 -22.97 25.18
N TYR A 11 30.78 -23.82 25.72
CA TYR A 11 29.68 -24.40 24.94
C TYR A 11 28.72 -23.31 24.44
N GLU A 12 28.37 -22.36 25.31
CA GLU A 12 27.49 -21.24 24.98
C GLU A 12 28.14 -20.27 23.97
N LYS A 13 29.44 -19.97 24.13
CA LYS A 13 30.20 -19.18 23.14
C LYS A 13 30.32 -19.85 21.76
N ILE A 14 30.56 -21.15 21.71
CA ILE A 14 30.65 -21.88 20.44
C ILE A 14 29.29 -21.92 19.73
N TYR A 15 28.19 -22.01 20.48
CA TYR A 15 26.83 -21.90 19.92
C TYR A 15 26.51 -20.48 19.42
N ASP A 16 27.01 -19.44 20.09
CA ASP A 16 26.81 -18.04 19.69
C ASP A 16 27.71 -17.59 18.53
N GLU A 17 28.92 -18.15 18.38
CA GLU A 17 29.91 -17.72 17.37
C GLU A 17 29.66 -18.26 15.95
N GLU A 18 28.74 -19.21 15.76
CA GLU A 18 28.37 -19.73 14.42
C GLU A 18 27.32 -18.87 13.68
N GLU A 19 26.77 -17.83 14.31
CA GLU A 19 25.78 -16.95 13.68
C GLU A 19 26.47 -15.79 12.91
N SER A 20 26.63 -15.94 11.58
CA SER A 20 27.09 -14.85 10.70
C SER A 20 26.34 -13.54 11.00
N GLY A 21 27.05 -12.41 11.06
CA GLY A 21 26.47 -11.11 11.38
C GLY A 21 25.27 -10.72 10.51
N GLU A 22 25.24 -11.18 9.25
CA GLU A 22 24.09 -11.00 8.35
C GLU A 22 22.84 -11.74 8.83
N ARG A 23 22.99 -12.96 9.37
CA ARG A 23 21.88 -13.75 9.93
C ARG A 23 21.33 -13.09 11.18
N LYS A 24 22.21 -12.58 12.05
CA LYS A 24 21.81 -11.84 13.25
C LYS A 24 20.99 -10.60 12.89
N HIS A 25 21.43 -9.82 11.89
CA HIS A 25 20.67 -8.67 11.41
C HIS A 25 19.31 -9.03 10.80
N ALA A 26 19.23 -10.13 10.05
CA ALA A 26 17.96 -10.60 9.48
C ALA A 26 16.97 -11.05 10.57
N LYS A 27 17.47 -11.77 11.58
CA LYS A 27 16.69 -12.20 12.76
C LYS A 27 16.16 -10.99 13.54
N ASP A 28 17.02 -10.01 13.83
CA ASP A 28 16.64 -8.78 14.54
C ASP A 28 15.60 -7.97 13.76
N ALA A 29 15.74 -7.89 12.43
CA ALA A 29 14.77 -7.22 11.58
C ALA A 29 13.40 -7.93 11.58
N LEU A 30 13.38 -9.27 11.54
CA LEU A 30 12.15 -10.06 11.63
C LEU A 30 11.49 -9.89 13.00
N LEU A 31 12.27 -9.85 14.08
CA LEU A 31 11.77 -9.64 15.44
C LEU A 31 11.11 -8.27 15.55
N LEU A 32 11.79 -7.22 15.08
CA LEU A 32 11.27 -5.86 15.06
C LEU A 32 9.99 -5.75 14.22
N TRP A 33 9.91 -6.47 13.10
CA TRP A 33 8.68 -6.54 12.31
C TRP A 33 7.52 -7.15 13.11
N CYS A 34 7.75 -8.28 13.78
CA CYS A 34 6.74 -8.94 14.62
C CYS A 34 6.24 -7.99 15.73
N GLN A 35 7.16 -7.34 16.43
CA GLN A 35 6.85 -6.37 17.50
C GLN A 35 6.02 -5.20 16.97
N ARG A 36 6.40 -4.61 15.84
CA ARG A 36 5.66 -3.49 15.23
C ARG A 36 4.26 -3.89 14.81
N LYS A 37 4.09 -5.12 14.31
CA LYS A 37 2.79 -5.63 13.84
C LYS A 37 1.85 -6.03 14.97
N THR A 38 2.40 -6.46 16.10
CA THR A 38 1.63 -6.91 17.26
C THR A 38 1.59 -5.87 18.39
N ALA A 39 2.11 -4.66 18.15
CA ALA A 39 2.04 -3.57 19.11
C ALA A 39 0.58 -3.24 19.47
N GLY A 40 0.28 -3.24 20.78
CA GLY A 40 -1.05 -2.96 21.31
C GLY A 40 -1.96 -4.19 21.48
N TYR A 41 -1.53 -5.39 21.09
CA TYR A 41 -2.29 -6.61 21.37
C TYR A 41 -2.13 -7.04 22.83
N PRO A 42 -3.22 -7.32 23.56
CA PRO A 42 -3.14 -7.73 24.95
C PRO A 42 -2.50 -9.12 25.06
N ASN A 43 -1.68 -9.32 26.09
CA ASN A 43 -0.99 -10.60 26.36
C ASN A 43 -0.03 -11.06 25.25
N VAL A 44 0.36 -10.16 24.34
CA VAL A 44 1.35 -10.42 23.29
C VAL A 44 2.57 -9.54 23.52
N ARG A 45 3.69 -10.17 23.85
CA ARG A 45 4.99 -9.51 24.00
C ARG A 45 6.06 -10.38 23.36
N ILE A 46 6.52 -9.96 22.19
CA ILE A 46 7.47 -10.73 21.37
C ILE A 46 8.88 -10.25 21.66
N GLU A 47 9.66 -11.04 22.40
CA GLU A 47 11.05 -10.73 22.76
C GLU A 47 12.06 -11.71 22.17
N ASN A 48 11.59 -12.87 21.71
CA ASN A 48 12.42 -13.93 21.14
C ASN A 48 11.62 -14.78 20.14
N PHE A 49 12.28 -15.74 19.50
CA PHE A 49 11.63 -16.74 18.63
C PHE A 49 11.47 -18.10 19.31
N THR A 50 11.25 -18.12 20.63
CA THR A 50 11.01 -19.34 21.40
C THR A 50 9.77 -19.17 22.27
N THR A 51 9.95 -18.81 23.53
CA THR A 51 8.89 -18.75 24.54
C THR A 51 7.83 -17.69 24.28
N SER A 52 8.15 -16.62 23.55
CA SER A 52 7.19 -15.56 23.18
C SER A 52 6.05 -16.06 22.29
N TRP A 53 6.25 -17.20 21.61
CA TRP A 53 5.31 -17.78 20.65
C TRP A 53 4.53 -18.97 21.21
N ARG A 54 4.96 -19.46 22.37
CA ARG A 54 4.51 -20.72 22.99
C ARG A 54 3.00 -20.77 23.21
N ASN A 55 2.39 -19.67 23.66
CA ASN A 55 0.95 -19.64 23.95
C ASN A 55 0.06 -19.42 22.71
N GLY A 56 0.66 -19.32 21.52
CA GLY A 56 -0.04 -19.14 20.25
C GLY A 56 -0.60 -17.75 19.96
N LEU A 57 -0.63 -16.83 20.93
CA LEU A 57 -1.23 -15.50 20.73
C LEU A 57 -0.44 -14.65 19.73
N ALA A 58 0.89 -14.78 19.70
CA ALA A 58 1.72 -14.04 18.75
C ALA A 58 1.38 -14.36 17.28
N PHE A 59 1.14 -15.63 16.95
CA PHE A 59 0.73 -16.04 15.61
C PHE A 59 -0.66 -15.49 15.25
N ASN A 60 -1.63 -15.61 16.16
CA ASN A 60 -2.97 -15.08 15.97
C ASN A 60 -2.97 -13.55 15.80
N ALA A 61 -2.16 -12.83 16.58
CA ALA A 61 -2.04 -11.39 16.49
C ALA A 61 -1.44 -10.96 15.14
N LEU A 62 -0.44 -11.68 14.63
CA LEU A 62 0.11 -11.41 13.30
C LEU A 62 -0.93 -11.57 12.19
N ILE A 63 -1.77 -12.60 12.26
CA ILE A 63 -2.87 -12.80 11.30
C ILE A 63 -3.88 -11.66 11.43
N HIS A 64 -4.39 -11.40 12.63
CA HIS A 64 -5.40 -10.37 12.88
C HIS A 64 -4.91 -8.96 12.49
N ALA A 65 -3.62 -8.64 12.69
CA ALA A 65 -3.04 -7.35 12.33
C ALA A 65 -3.04 -7.08 10.82
N HIS A 66 -3.08 -8.12 9.99
CA HIS A 66 -3.12 -8.00 8.53
C HIS A 66 -4.51 -8.27 7.95
N ARG A 67 -5.25 -9.21 8.56
CA ARG A 67 -6.57 -9.68 8.13
C ARG A 67 -7.48 -9.86 9.35
N PRO A 68 -8.03 -8.76 9.91
CA PRO A 68 -8.80 -8.80 11.15
C PRO A 68 -10.01 -9.74 11.08
N GLU A 69 -10.58 -9.92 9.90
CA GLU A 69 -11.77 -10.74 9.67
C GLU A 69 -11.52 -12.26 9.80
N LEU A 70 -10.26 -12.70 9.83
CA LEU A 70 -9.93 -14.13 9.89
C LEU A 70 -9.81 -14.69 11.31
N VAL A 71 -9.61 -13.84 12.31
CA VAL A 71 -9.36 -14.27 13.70
C VAL A 71 -10.12 -13.38 14.66
N ASN A 72 -10.98 -13.94 15.51
CA ASN A 72 -11.57 -13.18 16.61
C ASN A 72 -10.60 -13.14 17.80
N PHE A 73 -9.62 -12.23 17.76
CA PHE A 73 -8.53 -12.19 18.74
C PHE A 73 -9.03 -12.03 20.19
N ASN A 74 -10.08 -11.23 20.41
CA ASN A 74 -10.62 -10.95 21.74
C ASN A 74 -11.28 -12.16 22.40
N ALA A 75 -11.60 -13.21 21.63
CA ALA A 75 -12.15 -14.45 22.15
C ALA A 75 -11.08 -15.47 22.56
N LEU A 76 -9.80 -15.22 22.27
CA LEU A 76 -8.71 -16.13 22.57
C LEU A 76 -8.35 -16.10 24.07
N ASN A 77 -8.06 -17.29 24.61
CA ASN A 77 -7.67 -17.45 26.00
C ASN A 77 -6.14 -17.65 26.07
N PRO A 78 -5.38 -16.80 26.78
CA PRO A 78 -3.93 -16.96 26.93
C PRO A 78 -3.48 -18.29 27.52
N ASN A 79 -4.35 -18.98 28.27
CA ASN A 79 -4.04 -20.28 28.89
C ASN A 79 -4.33 -21.48 27.98
N ASP A 80 -5.00 -21.28 26.84
CA ASP A 80 -5.29 -22.35 25.86
C ASP A 80 -4.24 -22.35 24.74
N HIS A 81 -3.02 -22.78 25.07
CA HIS A 81 -1.88 -22.72 24.15
C HIS A 81 -2.14 -23.53 22.88
N ILE A 82 -2.52 -24.80 23.04
CA ILE A 82 -2.75 -25.73 21.93
C ILE A 82 -3.92 -25.25 21.05
N GLY A 83 -5.01 -24.77 21.64
CA GLY A 83 -6.14 -24.20 20.89
C GLY A 83 -5.74 -22.97 20.09
N ASN A 84 -5.02 -22.03 20.71
CA ASN A 84 -4.53 -20.82 20.03
C ASN A 84 -3.58 -21.15 18.88
N LEU A 85 -2.62 -22.06 19.10
CA LEU A 85 -1.65 -22.48 18.09
C LEU A 85 -2.35 -23.13 16.89
N ASN A 86 -3.20 -24.13 17.15
CA ASN A 86 -3.96 -24.79 16.09
C ASN A 86 -4.87 -23.82 15.34
N ASN A 87 -5.53 -22.89 16.04
CA ASN A 87 -6.34 -21.86 15.38
C ASN A 87 -5.51 -21.03 14.40
N ALA A 88 -4.34 -20.54 14.83
CA ALA A 88 -3.48 -19.77 13.94
C ALA A 88 -3.00 -20.59 12.74
N PHE A 89 -2.57 -21.84 12.97
CA PHE A 89 -2.00 -22.68 11.93
C PHE A 89 -3.05 -23.09 10.91
N ASP A 90 -4.27 -23.45 11.35
CA ASP A 90 -5.38 -23.80 10.47
C ASP A 90 -5.85 -22.59 9.65
N VAL A 91 -5.94 -21.41 10.25
CA VAL A 91 -6.29 -20.19 9.53
C VAL A 91 -5.21 -19.85 8.50
N ALA A 92 -3.94 -19.93 8.89
CA ALA A 92 -2.83 -19.64 7.99
C ALA A 92 -2.80 -20.59 6.79
N GLU A 93 -3.00 -21.88 7.00
CA GLU A 93 -3.02 -22.87 5.91
C GLU A 93 -4.24 -22.70 5.02
N ARG A 94 -5.45 -22.68 5.60
CA ARG A 94 -6.70 -22.73 4.83
C ARG A 94 -7.11 -21.41 4.20
N LYS A 95 -6.71 -20.27 4.78
CA LYS A 95 -7.17 -18.94 4.35
C LYS A 95 -6.05 -18.08 3.76
N LEU A 96 -4.80 -18.33 4.15
CA LEU A 96 -3.65 -17.57 3.68
C LEU A 96 -2.70 -18.43 2.83
N GLU A 97 -2.97 -19.72 2.66
CA GLU A 97 -2.12 -20.65 1.89
C GLU A 97 -0.66 -20.68 2.40
N ILE A 98 -0.46 -20.38 3.69
CA ILE A 98 0.83 -20.49 4.35
C ILE A 98 0.95 -21.94 4.84
N ALA A 99 1.85 -22.71 4.23
CA ALA A 99 2.05 -24.12 4.57
C ALA A 99 2.30 -24.32 6.06
N ARG A 100 1.55 -25.22 6.70
CA ARG A 100 1.73 -25.58 8.11
C ARG A 100 3.05 -26.32 8.28
N LEU A 101 4.00 -25.71 9.00
CA LEU A 101 5.33 -26.30 9.24
C LEU A 101 5.52 -26.85 10.66
N LEU A 102 4.66 -26.45 11.59
CA LEU A 102 4.78 -26.77 13.01
C LEU A 102 3.50 -27.44 13.49
N ASP A 103 3.68 -28.37 14.43
CA ASP A 103 2.59 -28.89 15.25
C ASP A 103 2.50 -28.12 16.56
N ALA A 104 1.29 -28.01 17.10
CA ALA A 104 1.04 -27.20 18.29
C ALA A 104 1.79 -27.74 19.51
N GLU A 105 1.89 -29.07 19.58
CA GLU A 105 2.56 -29.81 20.66
C GLU A 105 4.07 -29.56 20.68
N ASP A 106 4.70 -29.36 19.52
CA ASP A 106 6.14 -29.05 19.42
C ASP A 106 6.45 -27.61 19.84
N VAL A 107 5.46 -26.72 19.68
CA VAL A 107 5.57 -25.31 20.07
C VAL A 107 5.19 -25.09 21.54
N ASP A 108 4.22 -25.82 22.10
CA ASP A 108 3.87 -25.75 23.53
C ASP A 108 4.81 -26.59 24.41
N THR A 109 6.09 -26.34 24.27
CA THR A 109 7.14 -26.97 25.09
C THR A 109 7.84 -25.92 25.94
N ALA A 110 8.59 -26.36 26.96
CA ALA A 110 9.34 -25.43 27.81
C ALA A 110 10.42 -24.64 27.03
N ARG A 111 10.93 -25.22 25.93
CA ARG A 111 11.96 -24.64 25.06
C ARG A 111 11.64 -24.97 23.60
N PRO A 112 10.74 -24.20 22.95
CA PRO A 112 10.44 -24.38 21.52
C PRO A 112 11.70 -24.15 20.68
N ASP A 113 11.84 -24.89 19.57
CA ASP A 113 13.00 -24.75 18.69
C ASP A 113 12.98 -23.40 17.95
N GLU A 114 14.01 -22.59 18.18
CA GLU A 114 14.07 -21.22 17.68
C GLU A 114 14.09 -21.16 16.15
N LYS A 115 14.86 -22.04 15.52
CA LYS A 115 15.02 -22.06 14.06
C LYS A 115 13.72 -22.42 13.36
N SER A 116 12.96 -23.34 13.94
CA SER A 116 11.64 -23.76 13.43
C SER A 116 10.63 -22.61 13.52
N ILE A 117 10.59 -21.88 14.63
CA ILE A 117 9.74 -20.68 14.78
C ILE A 117 10.16 -19.59 13.79
N ILE A 118 11.46 -19.27 13.67
CA ILE A 118 11.96 -18.28 12.70
C ILE A 118 11.55 -18.65 11.28
N THR A 119 11.72 -19.93 10.91
CA THR A 119 11.37 -20.42 9.57
C THR A 119 9.89 -20.23 9.29
N TYR A 120 9.03 -20.60 10.24
CA TYR A 120 7.60 -20.47 10.05
C TYR A 120 7.15 -19.00 10.03
N VAL A 121 7.63 -18.16 10.95
CA VAL A 121 7.33 -16.72 10.98
C VAL A 121 7.82 -16.00 9.73
N SER A 122 8.94 -16.45 9.14
CA SER A 122 9.43 -15.93 7.86
C SER A 122 8.44 -16.16 6.72
N LEU A 123 7.70 -17.27 6.72
CA LEU A 123 6.62 -17.50 5.74
C LEU A 123 5.48 -16.47 5.89
N TYR A 124 5.06 -16.17 7.13
CA TYR A 124 4.09 -15.11 7.38
C TYR A 124 4.59 -13.75 6.88
N TYR A 125 5.85 -13.42 7.16
CA TYR A 125 6.46 -12.17 6.69
C TYR A 125 6.41 -12.08 5.16
N HIS A 126 6.90 -13.10 4.45
CA HIS A 126 6.92 -13.10 2.98
C HIS A 126 5.51 -13.01 2.39
N HIS A 127 4.56 -13.75 2.94
CA HIS A 127 3.16 -13.71 2.50
C HIS A 127 2.57 -12.30 2.62
N PHE A 128 2.66 -11.68 3.80
CA PHE A 128 2.09 -10.34 4.01
C PHE A 128 2.88 -9.22 3.33
N ALA A 129 4.20 -9.37 3.17
CA ALA A 129 5.01 -8.42 2.40
C ALA A 129 4.63 -8.45 0.91
N LYS A 130 4.39 -9.64 0.34
CA LYS A 130 3.92 -9.81 -1.03
C LYS A 130 2.56 -9.14 -1.24
N GLN A 131 1.57 -9.43 -0.39
CA GLN A 131 0.24 -8.80 -0.48
C GLN A 131 0.31 -7.26 -0.44
N LYS A 132 1.12 -6.70 0.46
CA LYS A 132 1.30 -5.25 0.54
C LYS A 132 1.90 -4.68 -0.75
N THR A 133 2.86 -5.40 -1.33
CA THR A 133 3.53 -4.98 -2.57
C THR A 133 2.54 -4.95 -3.73
N GLU A 134 1.72 -5.99 -3.88
CA GLU A 134 0.65 -6.08 -4.88
C GLU A 134 -0.36 -4.93 -4.75
N LEU A 135 -0.82 -4.63 -3.53
CA LEU A 135 -1.72 -3.51 -3.28
C LEU A 135 -1.11 -2.16 -3.66
N THR A 136 0.17 -1.93 -3.37
CA THR A 136 0.85 -0.69 -3.80
C THR A 136 1.07 -0.63 -5.31
N GLY A 137 1.21 -1.77 -5.98
CA GLY A 137 1.25 -1.86 -7.43
C GLY A 137 -0.07 -1.43 -8.06
N ALA A 138 -1.18 -1.97 -7.56
CA ALA A 138 -2.53 -1.61 -8.01
C ALA A 138 -2.80 -0.09 -7.86
N ARG A 139 -2.43 0.50 -6.71
CA ARG A 139 -2.57 1.95 -6.49
C ARG A 139 -1.74 2.79 -7.47
N ARG A 140 -0.53 2.34 -7.82
CA ARG A 140 0.31 3.02 -8.82
C ARG A 140 -0.32 2.98 -10.21
N VAL A 141 -0.89 1.83 -10.59
CA VAL A 141 -1.62 1.70 -11.87
C VAL A 141 -2.83 2.64 -11.90
N ALA A 142 -3.65 2.64 -10.83
CA ALA A 142 -4.82 3.52 -10.74
C ALA A 142 -4.45 5.01 -10.88
N ASN A 143 -3.34 5.44 -10.27
CA ASN A 143 -2.85 6.81 -10.41
C ASN A 143 -2.45 7.16 -11.85
N ILE A 144 -1.82 6.24 -12.58
CA ILE A 144 -1.42 6.45 -13.98
C ILE A 144 -2.67 6.55 -14.86
N VAL A 145 -3.63 5.64 -14.68
CA VAL A 145 -4.91 5.67 -15.40
C VAL A 145 -5.63 6.99 -15.18
N GLY A 146 -5.71 7.48 -13.93
CA GLY A 146 -6.34 8.78 -13.64
C GLY A 146 -5.65 9.97 -14.34
N LYS A 147 -4.32 9.93 -14.49
CA LYS A 147 -3.58 10.96 -15.23
C LYS A 147 -3.88 10.90 -16.73
N LEU A 148 -3.95 9.71 -17.31
CA LEU A 148 -4.29 9.53 -18.73
C LEU A 148 -5.70 10.05 -19.02
N MET A 149 -6.68 9.67 -18.19
CA MET A 149 -8.06 10.17 -18.35
C MET A 149 -8.15 11.70 -18.26
N SER A 150 -7.38 12.33 -17.38
CA SER A 150 -7.33 13.79 -17.27
C SER A 150 -6.69 14.43 -18.51
N SER A 151 -5.69 13.76 -19.11
CA SER A 151 -5.04 14.20 -20.34
C SER A 151 -6.01 14.13 -21.53
N ASP A 152 -6.73 13.02 -21.67
CA ASP A 152 -7.72 12.83 -22.75
C ASP A 152 -8.83 13.90 -22.67
N ALA A 153 -9.32 14.19 -21.45
CA ALA A 153 -10.31 15.24 -21.24
C ALA A 153 -9.79 16.64 -21.63
N MET A 154 -8.52 16.95 -21.30
CA MET A 154 -7.91 18.22 -21.71
C MET A 154 -7.71 18.31 -23.22
N GLU A 155 -7.44 17.20 -23.89
CA GLU A 155 -7.34 17.14 -25.35
C GLU A 155 -8.71 17.43 -26.00
N GLU A 156 -9.78 16.81 -25.49
CA GLU A 156 -11.15 17.05 -25.93
C GLU A 156 -11.58 18.50 -25.71
N ASP A 157 -11.32 19.05 -24.52
CA ASP A 157 -11.59 20.46 -24.21
C ASP A 157 -10.84 21.40 -25.16
N TYR A 158 -9.55 21.12 -25.42
CA TYR A 158 -8.75 21.92 -26.35
C TYR A 158 -9.29 21.84 -27.78
N GLU A 159 -9.64 20.65 -28.26
CA GLU A 159 -10.22 20.47 -29.59
C GLU A 159 -11.55 21.23 -29.72
N HIS A 160 -12.39 21.19 -28.68
CA HIS A 160 -13.66 21.90 -28.65
C HIS A 160 -13.45 23.42 -28.67
N PHE A 161 -12.63 23.96 -27.75
CA PHE A 161 -12.38 25.41 -27.68
C PHE A 161 -11.70 25.95 -28.92
N SER A 162 -10.72 25.22 -29.46
CA SER A 162 -10.02 25.65 -30.68
C SER A 162 -10.93 25.62 -31.90
N SER A 163 -11.81 24.61 -32.02
CA SER A 163 -12.79 24.52 -33.10
C SER A 163 -13.81 25.66 -33.05
N ASP A 164 -14.35 25.95 -31.87
CA ASP A 164 -15.28 27.05 -31.66
C ASP A 164 -14.63 28.41 -31.94
N LEU A 165 -13.40 28.62 -31.45
CA LEU A 165 -12.64 29.83 -31.72
C LEU A 165 -12.38 30.02 -33.23
N LEU A 166 -11.95 28.97 -33.93
CA LEU A 166 -11.69 29.02 -35.37
C LEU A 166 -12.97 29.29 -36.16
N LYS A 167 -14.09 28.68 -35.74
CA LYS A 167 -15.41 28.95 -36.33
C LYS A 167 -15.80 30.41 -36.16
N TRP A 168 -15.71 30.93 -34.94
CA TRP A 168 -16.00 32.32 -34.62
C TRP A 168 -15.13 33.30 -35.42
N ILE A 169 -13.82 33.05 -35.53
CA ILE A 169 -12.91 33.88 -36.36
C ILE A 169 -13.37 33.91 -37.82
N ARG A 170 -13.67 32.74 -38.40
CA ARG A 170 -14.10 32.66 -39.82
C ARG A 170 -15.43 33.38 -40.07
N GLU A 171 -16.38 33.24 -39.17
CA GLU A 171 -17.69 33.91 -39.26
C GLU A 171 -17.55 35.43 -39.09
N THR A 172 -16.74 35.86 -38.13
CA THR A 172 -16.46 37.27 -37.86
C THR A 172 -15.78 37.95 -39.06
N ILE A 173 -14.79 37.30 -39.68
CA ILE A 173 -14.14 37.83 -40.90
C ILE A 173 -15.18 38.06 -42.00
N LYS A 174 -16.08 37.11 -42.25
CA LYS A 174 -17.15 37.27 -43.27
C LYS A 174 -18.05 38.47 -42.98
N VAL A 175 -18.42 38.69 -41.72
CA VAL A 175 -19.24 39.83 -41.30
C VAL A 175 -18.48 41.15 -41.55
N LEU A 176 -17.21 41.22 -41.13
CA LEU A 176 -16.40 42.43 -41.25
C LEU A 176 -15.96 42.76 -42.69
N GLU A 177 -15.86 41.76 -43.57
CA GLU A 177 -15.55 41.96 -44.99
C GLU A 177 -16.74 42.45 -45.82
N ASN A 178 -17.96 42.40 -45.27
CA ASN A 178 -19.16 42.84 -45.95
C ASN A 178 -19.08 44.35 -46.30
N ARG A 179 -19.17 44.68 -47.59
CA ARG A 179 -19.12 46.06 -48.11
C ARG A 179 -20.50 46.67 -48.40
N ARG A 180 -21.59 46.00 -48.01
CA ARG A 180 -22.95 46.53 -48.19
C ARG A 180 -23.31 47.46 -47.03
N PHE A 181 -23.11 48.76 -47.25
CA PHE A 181 -23.44 49.79 -46.27
C PHE A 181 -24.82 50.43 -46.53
N PRO A 182 -25.54 50.82 -45.47
CA PRO A 182 -26.81 51.53 -45.61
C PRO A 182 -26.59 52.93 -46.21
N ASN A 183 -27.42 53.32 -47.16
CA ASN A 183 -27.37 54.65 -47.80
C ASN A 183 -28.12 55.71 -46.97
N SER A 184 -27.89 55.73 -45.65
CA SER A 184 -28.44 56.74 -44.74
C SER A 184 -27.45 57.06 -43.62
N LEU A 185 -27.43 58.31 -43.19
CA LEU A 185 -26.54 58.77 -42.11
C LEU A 185 -26.87 58.09 -40.77
N VAL A 186 -28.15 57.78 -40.54
CA VAL A 186 -28.62 57.03 -39.37
C VAL A 186 -28.08 55.60 -39.40
N GLY A 187 -28.26 54.88 -40.51
CA GLY A 187 -27.76 53.51 -40.64
C GLY A 187 -26.23 53.41 -40.57
N MET A 188 -25.51 54.42 -41.10
CA MET A 188 -24.04 54.48 -40.96
C MET A 188 -23.58 54.68 -39.50
N LYS A 189 -24.32 55.46 -38.70
CA LYS A 189 -24.05 55.62 -37.26
C LYS A 189 -24.28 54.32 -36.49
N GLU A 190 -25.33 53.57 -36.84
CA GLU A 190 -25.62 52.27 -36.23
C GLU A 190 -24.52 51.24 -36.51
N GLU A 191 -24.04 51.16 -37.77
CA GLU A 191 -22.91 50.27 -38.12
C GLU A 191 -21.60 50.66 -37.40
N LEU A 192 -21.32 51.96 -37.24
CA LEU A 192 -20.19 52.41 -36.44
C LEU A 192 -20.34 52.03 -34.96
N GLY A 193 -21.56 52.07 -34.42
CA GLY A 193 -21.88 51.61 -33.07
C GLY A 193 -21.55 50.13 -32.87
N LYS A 194 -22.07 49.26 -33.75
CA LYS A 194 -21.81 47.81 -33.72
C LYS A 194 -20.32 47.49 -33.84
N PHE A 195 -19.60 48.19 -34.70
CA PHE A 195 -18.16 47.98 -34.85
C PHE A 195 -17.37 48.39 -33.60
N ASN A 196 -17.78 49.46 -32.91
CA ASN A 196 -17.16 49.84 -31.64
C ASN A 196 -17.42 48.80 -30.56
N GLU A 197 -18.64 48.29 -30.44
CA GLU A 197 -19.00 47.22 -29.50
C GLU A 197 -18.19 45.94 -29.72
N PHE A 198 -18.07 45.49 -30.97
CA PHE A 198 -17.21 44.37 -31.33
C PHE A 198 -15.75 44.60 -30.88
N ARG A 199 -15.22 45.81 -31.06
CA ARG A 199 -13.82 46.13 -30.71
C ARG A 199 -13.57 46.22 -29.21
N THR A 200 -14.56 46.64 -28.41
CA THR A 200 -14.38 46.92 -26.99
C THR A 200 -14.87 45.79 -26.08
N VAL A 201 -15.79 44.96 -26.55
CA VAL A 201 -16.45 43.93 -25.74
C VAL A 201 -16.17 42.52 -26.25
N GLU A 202 -16.39 42.26 -27.54
CA GLU A 202 -16.35 40.88 -28.07
C GLU A 202 -14.95 40.41 -28.43
N LYS A 203 -14.14 41.28 -29.03
CA LYS A 203 -12.79 40.94 -29.45
C LYS A 203 -11.86 40.86 -28.23
N PRO A 204 -11.22 39.71 -27.95
CA PRO A 204 -10.28 39.60 -26.84
C PRO A 204 -9.14 40.62 -26.96
N PRO A 205 -8.68 41.22 -25.85
CA PRO A 205 -7.55 42.15 -25.87
C PRO A 205 -6.30 41.45 -26.43
N LYS A 206 -5.50 42.18 -27.23
CA LYS A 206 -4.28 41.63 -27.85
C LYS A 206 -3.20 41.20 -26.85
N TYR A 207 -3.29 41.65 -25.60
CA TYR A 207 -2.35 41.36 -24.52
C TYR A 207 -3.09 41.35 -23.19
N VAL A 208 -2.96 40.26 -22.43
CA VAL A 208 -3.14 40.16 -20.98
C VAL A 208 -1.83 39.65 -20.41
#